data_AF-A0A2G9S565-F1
#
_entry.id   AF-A0A2G9S565-F1
#
_cell.length_a   1.000
_cell.length_b   1.000
_cell.length_c   1.000
_cell.angle_alpha   90.00
_cell.angle_beta   90.00
_cell.angle_gamma   90.00
#
_symmetry.space_group_name_H-M   'P 1'
#
loop_
_entity.id
_entity.type
_entity.pdbx_description
1 polymer ?
#
loop_
_entity_poly.entity_id
_entity_poly.type
_entity_poly.pdbx_seq_one_letter_code
_entity_poly.pdbx_strand_id
1 'polypeptide(L)'
;LSPENAYEVLCVADLYLLPGLKRLCGKVLAQMLDEDSVIGIWKLAKLFQLTRLEDQCTEYMARILVDSEEFAAAVREDAAAVEERQETDSIPLIDDIRFHITSNVQTYSAIEEANQRLDALENLLGSLGLEC
;
A
#
# COMPACT_ATOMS: atom_id res chain seq x y z
N LEU A 1 23.70 -0.80 2.71
CA LEU A 1 22.85 -1.92 2.27
C LEU A 1 22.52 -1.65 0.82
N SER A 2 22.89 -2.54 -0.10
CA SER A 2 22.49 -2.36 -1.50
C SER A 2 20.98 -2.59 -1.62
N PRO A 3 20.30 -1.85 -2.49
CA PRO A 3 18.88 -2.02 -2.78
C PRO A 3 18.52 -3.47 -3.16
N GLU A 4 19.36 -4.09 -4.01
CA GLU A 4 19.20 -5.45 -4.51
C GLU A 4 19.20 -6.52 -3.39
N ASN A 5 19.99 -6.31 -2.33
CA ASN A 5 20.12 -7.29 -1.24
C ASN A 5 19.16 -6.98 -0.07
N ALA A 6 18.42 -5.87 -0.13
CA ALA A 6 17.58 -5.43 0.97
C ALA A 6 16.49 -6.45 1.31
N TYR A 7 15.99 -7.19 0.31
CA TYR A 7 15.04 -8.27 0.50
C TYR A 7 15.64 -9.47 1.25
N GLU A 8 16.76 -10.01 0.75
CA GLU A 8 17.42 -11.16 1.39
C GLU A 8 17.81 -10.85 2.84
N VAL A 9 18.34 -9.64 3.07
CA VAL A 9 18.71 -9.19 4.41
C VAL A 9 17.48 -8.97 5.30
N LEU A 10 16.35 -8.54 4.75
CA LEU A 10 15.09 -8.45 5.48
C LEU A 10 14.60 -9.84 5.93
N CYS A 11 14.62 -10.83 5.04
CA CYS A 11 14.23 -12.21 5.37
C CYS A 11 15.09 -12.79 6.50
N VAL A 12 16.41 -12.59 6.42
CA VAL A 12 17.34 -13.03 7.45
C VAL A 12 17.12 -12.25 8.75
N ALA A 13 16.93 -10.93 8.67
CA ALA A 13 16.67 -10.10 9.85
C ALA A 13 15.39 -10.51 10.57
N ASP A 14 14.36 -10.91 9.85
CA ASP A 14 13.11 -11.42 10.41
C ASP A 14 13.29 -12.79 11.06
N LEU A 15 13.94 -13.73 10.35
CA LEU A 15 14.24 -15.08 10.86
C LEU A 15 15.04 -15.04 12.16
N TYR A 16 16.02 -14.14 12.26
CA TYR A 16 16.86 -13.98 13.45
C TYR A 16 16.29 -12.99 14.48
N LEU A 17 15.06 -12.49 14.28
CA LEU A 17 14.37 -11.56 15.17
C LEU A 17 15.22 -10.32 15.50
N LEU A 18 15.78 -9.70 14.46
CA LEU A 18 16.62 -8.51 14.53
C LEU A 18 15.81 -7.25 14.14
N PRO A 19 14.97 -6.68 15.04
CA PRO A 19 14.05 -5.60 14.71
C PRO A 19 14.76 -4.32 14.24
N GLY A 20 15.98 -4.07 14.74
CA GLY A 20 16.78 -2.92 14.31
C GLY A 20 17.22 -3.03 12.84
N LEU A 21 17.64 -4.22 12.42
CA LEU A 21 18.05 -4.48 11.04
C LEU A 21 16.84 -4.53 10.10
N LYS A 22 15.75 -5.17 10.54
CA LYS A 22 14.46 -5.21 9.85
C LYS A 22 13.95 -3.79 9.53
N ARG A 23 13.99 -2.89 10.50
CA ARG A 23 13.65 -1.47 10.32
C ARG A 23 14.57 -0.74 9.34
N LEU A 24 15.87 -1.05 9.35
CA LEU A 24 16.83 -0.44 8.43
C LEU A 24 16.58 -0.92 6.99
N CYS A 25 16.28 -2.21 6.81
CA CYS A 25 15.91 -2.76 5.50
C CYS A 25 14.63 -2.09 4.97
N GLY A 26 13.61 -1.93 5.83
CA GLY A 26 12.38 -1.21 5.44
C GLY A 26 12.65 0.22 4.96
N LYS A 27 13.54 0.97 5.61
CA LYS A 27 13.92 2.32 5.15
C LYS A 27 14.63 2.32 3.79
N VAL A 28 15.41 1.30 3.48
CA VAL A 28 16.09 1.18 2.18
C VAL A 28 15.10 0.79 1.09
N LEU A 29 14.18 -0.13 1.39
CA LEU A 29 13.09 -0.50 0.49
C LEU A 29 12.21 0.71 0.14
N ALA A 30 11.91 1.56 1.13
CA ALA A 30 11.16 2.79 0.92
C ALA A 30 11.80 3.77 -0.09
N GLN A 31 13.14 3.75 -0.22
CA GLN A 31 13.86 4.61 -1.15
C GLN A 31 13.80 4.10 -2.60
N MET A 32 13.30 2.89 -2.82
CA MET A 32 13.14 2.26 -4.14
C MET A 32 11.69 2.20 -4.61
N LEU A 33 10.79 2.96 -3.97
CA LEU A 33 9.38 2.98 -4.35
C LEU A 33 9.23 3.68 -5.70
N ASP A 34 8.89 2.87 -6.69
CA ASP A 34 8.60 3.23 -8.07
C ASP A 34 7.23 2.64 -8.46
N GLU A 35 6.67 3.08 -9.58
CA GLU A 35 5.34 2.65 -10.06
C GLU A 35 5.22 1.12 -10.19
N ASP A 36 6.27 0.46 -10.67
CA ASP A 36 6.30 -1.01 -10.85
C ASP A 36 6.65 -1.77 -9.55
N SER A 37 7.32 -1.11 -8.59
CA SER A 37 7.87 -1.79 -7.40
C SER A 37 6.99 -1.61 -6.16
N VAL A 38 6.16 -0.56 -6.12
CA VAL A 38 5.37 -0.17 -4.94
C VAL A 38 4.45 -1.29 -4.44
N ILE A 39 3.81 -2.03 -5.34
CA ILE A 39 2.90 -3.12 -4.96
C ILE A 39 3.69 -4.31 -4.40
N GLY A 40 4.81 -4.67 -5.03
CA GLY A 40 5.69 -5.73 -4.52
C GLY A 40 6.23 -5.37 -3.13
N ILE A 41 6.71 -4.15 -2.95
CA ILE A 41 7.25 -3.67 -1.67
C ILE A 41 6.16 -3.59 -0.60
N TRP A 42 4.94 -3.18 -0.95
CA TRP A 42 3.80 -3.17 -0.03
C TRP A 42 3.43 -4.58 0.47
N LYS A 43 3.37 -5.58 -0.43
CA LYS A 43 3.13 -6.97 -0.05
C LYS A 43 4.20 -7.50 0.90
N LEU A 44 5.46 -7.17 0.64
CA LEU A 44 6.56 -7.49 1.54
C LEU A 44 6.41 -6.81 2.89
N ALA A 45 6.02 -5.53 2.89
CA ALA A 45 5.80 -4.79 4.10
C ALA A 45 4.73 -5.46 4.97
N LYS A 46 3.59 -5.84 4.39
CA LYS A 46 2.54 -6.64 5.05
C LYS A 46 3.04 -7.98 5.58
N LEU A 47 3.74 -8.74 4.75
CA LEU A 47 4.27 -10.05 5.12
C LEU A 47 5.20 -9.97 6.33
N PHE A 48 6.05 -8.94 6.37
CA PHE A 48 6.98 -8.70 7.46
C PHE A 48 6.44 -7.73 8.51
N GLN A 49 5.16 -7.36 8.51
CA GLN A 49 4.55 -6.44 9.48
C GLN A 49 5.35 -5.12 9.66
N LEU A 50 5.79 -4.54 8.55
CA LEU A 50 6.54 -3.29 8.50
C LEU A 50 5.58 -2.10 8.35
N THR A 51 4.83 -1.78 9.41
CA THR A 51 3.78 -0.74 9.37
C THR A 51 4.21 0.58 8.72
N ARG A 52 5.40 1.09 9.07
CA ARG A 52 5.93 2.33 8.49
C ARG A 52 6.21 2.24 6.99
N LEU A 53 6.57 1.07 6.48
CA LEU A 53 6.80 0.87 5.06
C LEU A 53 5.45 0.68 4.35
N GLU A 54 4.50 0.01 4.98
CA GLU A 54 3.10 -0.09 4.48
C GLU A 54 2.52 1.31 4.26
N ASP A 55 2.58 2.18 5.28
CA ASP A 55 2.11 3.58 5.20
C ASP A 55 2.77 4.36 4.04
N GLN A 56 4.07 4.16 3.82
CA GLN A 56 4.80 4.84 2.74
C GLN A 56 4.39 4.33 1.35
N CYS A 57 4.08 3.04 1.25
CA CYS A 57 3.61 2.46 0.01
C CYS A 57 2.18 2.94 -0.30
N THR A 58 1.27 2.94 0.68
CA THR A 58 -0.11 3.41 0.49
C THR A 58 -0.17 4.90 0.21
N GLU A 59 0.69 5.71 0.83
CA GLU A 59 0.88 7.13 0.48
C GLU A 59 1.33 7.30 -0.98
N TYR A 60 2.31 6.50 -1.43
CA TYR A 60 2.79 6.56 -2.80
C TYR A 60 1.71 6.13 -3.81
N MET A 61 1.00 5.03 -3.53
CA MET A 61 -0.14 4.55 -4.33
C MET A 61 -1.22 5.62 -4.44
N ALA A 62 -1.62 6.23 -3.32
CA ALA A 62 -2.59 7.33 -3.32
C ALA A 62 -2.17 8.50 -4.22
N ARG A 63 -0.87 8.77 -4.34
CA ARG A 63 -0.34 9.85 -5.18
C ARG A 63 -0.36 9.54 -6.68
N ILE A 64 0.04 8.33 -7.08
CA ILE A 64 0.24 7.97 -8.49
C ILE A 64 -1.06 7.67 -9.26
N LEU A 65 -2.22 7.71 -8.59
CA LEU A 65 -3.55 7.48 -9.18
C LEU A 65 -3.66 6.08 -9.79
N VAL A 66 -4.24 5.18 -9.01
CA VAL A 66 -4.06 3.76 -9.21
C VAL A 66 -5.03 3.15 -10.20
N ASP A 67 -4.89 3.52 -11.47
CA ASP A 67 -5.61 2.87 -12.58
C ASP A 67 -4.72 1.81 -13.23
N SER A 68 -4.01 1.02 -12.40
CA SER A 68 -3.17 -0.09 -12.87
C SER A 68 -3.81 -1.44 -12.59
N GLU A 69 -3.67 -2.37 -13.54
CA GLU A 69 -4.18 -3.74 -13.40
C GLU A 69 -3.54 -4.46 -12.19
N GLU A 70 -2.28 -4.14 -11.88
CA GLU A 70 -1.58 -4.71 -10.72
C GLU A 70 -2.19 -4.24 -9.39
N PHE A 71 -2.68 -3.00 -9.32
CA PHE A 71 -3.38 -2.53 -8.13
C PHE A 71 -4.73 -3.18 -7.97
N ALA A 72 -5.49 -3.31 -9.05
CA ALA A 72 -6.73 -4.08 -9.04
C ALA A 72 -6.49 -5.51 -8.52
N ALA A 73 -5.38 -6.15 -8.93
CA ALA A 73 -5.00 -7.46 -8.40
C ALA A 73 -4.65 -7.42 -6.90
N ALA A 74 -3.92 -6.41 -6.44
CA ALA A 74 -3.59 -6.22 -5.02
C ALA A 74 -4.83 -5.98 -4.15
N VAL A 75 -5.78 -5.17 -4.62
CA VAL A 75 -7.05 -4.91 -3.95
C VAL A 75 -7.88 -6.19 -3.86
N ARG A 76 -7.97 -6.98 -4.93
CA ARG A 76 -8.69 -8.28 -4.89
C ARG A 76 -8.05 -9.26 -3.91
N GLU A 77 -6.72 -9.33 -3.87
CA GLU A 77 -6.00 -10.20 -2.94
C GLU A 77 -6.26 -9.78 -1.49
N ASP A 78 -6.24 -8.47 -1.21
CA ASP A 78 -6.52 -7.95 0.13
C ASP A 78 -7.99 -8.18 0.53
N ALA A 79 -8.93 -7.96 -0.40
CA ALA A 79 -10.34 -8.23 -0.18
C ALA A 79 -10.60 -9.72 0.11
N ALA A 80 -9.96 -10.63 -0.63
CA ALA A 80 -10.09 -12.07 -0.38
C ALA A 80 -9.52 -12.47 0.99
N ALA A 81 -8.39 -11.86 1.41
CA ALA A 81 -7.81 -12.09 2.73
C ALA A 81 -8.70 -11.58 3.88
N VAL A 82 -9.52 -10.56 3.61
CA VAL A 82 -10.52 -10.02 4.54
C VAL A 82 -11.78 -10.88 4.59
N GLU A 83 -12.25 -11.39 3.44
CA GLU A 83 -13.39 -12.31 3.36
C GLU A 83 -13.15 -13.60 4.17
N GLU A 84 -11.91 -14.13 4.13
CA GLU A 84 -11.50 -15.28 4.95
C GLU A 84 -11.60 -14.99 6.47
N ARG A 85 -11.50 -13.71 6.87
CA ARG A 85 -11.56 -13.25 8.26
C ARG A 85 -12.98 -12.89 8.73
N GLN A 86 -13.99 -12.96 7.86
CA GLN A 86 -15.37 -12.52 8.13
C GLN A 86 -15.52 -11.03 8.47
N GLU A 87 -14.54 -10.19 8.14
CA GLU A 87 -14.59 -8.73 8.34
C GLU A 87 -15.19 -8.09 7.09
N THR A 88 -16.50 -8.21 6.86
CA THR A 88 -17.14 -7.86 5.58
C THR A 88 -17.27 -6.37 5.28
N ASP A 89 -16.82 -5.48 6.16
CA ASP A 89 -17.22 -4.07 6.09
C ASP A 89 -16.15 -3.14 5.50
N SER A 90 -14.86 -3.52 5.43
CA SER A 90 -13.86 -2.68 4.77
C SER A 90 -12.60 -3.41 4.31
N ILE A 91 -12.01 -2.96 3.19
CA ILE A 91 -10.73 -3.45 2.67
C ILE A 91 -9.62 -2.54 3.25
N PRO A 92 -8.69 -3.03 4.09
CA PRO A 92 -7.66 -2.21 4.74
C PRO A 92 -6.83 -1.37 3.76
N LEU A 93 -6.42 -1.94 2.62
CA LEU A 93 -5.69 -1.20 1.59
C LEU A 93 -6.48 0.04 1.09
N ILE A 94 -7.79 -0.10 0.91
CA ILE A 94 -8.66 0.97 0.44
C ILE A 94 -8.83 2.04 1.51
N ASP A 95 -8.99 1.64 2.77
CA ASP A 95 -9.10 2.56 3.90
C ASP A 95 -7.84 3.41 4.06
N ASP A 96 -6.66 2.77 3.98
CA ASP A 96 -5.37 3.47 4.06
C ASP A 96 -5.21 4.47 2.91
N ILE A 97 -5.57 4.08 1.69
CA ILE A 97 -5.49 4.98 0.52
C ILE A 97 -6.48 6.14 0.65
N ARG A 98 -7.74 5.88 1.06
CA ARG A 98 -8.74 6.93 1.33
C ARG A 98 -8.23 7.91 2.39
N PHE A 99 -7.58 7.40 3.45
CA PHE A 99 -6.94 8.22 4.48
C PHE A 99 -5.81 9.09 3.89
N HIS A 100 -4.92 8.53 3.07
CA HIS A 100 -3.82 9.29 2.48
C HIS A 100 -4.29 10.35 1.47
N ILE A 101 -5.35 10.07 0.69
CA ILE A 101 -5.95 11.04 -0.23
C ILE A 101 -6.56 12.23 0.54
N THR A 102 -7.25 11.97 1.65
CA THR A 102 -7.99 13.01 2.40
C THR A 102 -7.13 13.77 3.42
N SER A 103 -6.07 13.16 3.95
CA SER A 103 -5.26 13.72 5.04
C SER A 103 -4.45 14.98 4.68
N ASN A 104 -4.12 15.20 3.40
CA ASN A 104 -3.28 16.33 2.96
C ASN A 104 -4.06 17.50 2.31
N VAL A 105 -5.37 17.53 2.49
CA VAL A 105 -6.25 18.46 1.78
C VAL A 105 -6.44 19.77 2.58
N GLN A 106 -5.71 20.83 2.23
CA GLN A 106 -5.77 22.13 2.92
C GLN A 106 -6.29 23.29 2.05
N THR A 107 -6.33 23.13 0.72
CA THR A 107 -6.73 24.18 -0.22
C THR A 107 -7.88 23.69 -1.10
N TYR A 108 -8.66 24.62 -1.66
CA TYR A 108 -9.78 24.27 -2.54
C TYR A 108 -9.35 23.42 -3.76
N SER A 109 -8.19 23.73 -4.36
CA SER A 109 -7.64 22.93 -5.45
C SER A 109 -7.25 21.51 -5.02
N ALA A 110 -6.69 21.36 -3.81
CA ALA A 110 -6.36 20.05 -3.26
C ALA A 110 -7.61 19.24 -2.91
N ILE A 111 -8.72 19.90 -2.54
CA ILE A 111 -10.02 19.24 -2.30
C ILE A 111 -10.54 18.65 -3.60
N GLU A 112 -10.51 19.43 -4.67
CA GLU A 112 -11.00 18.98 -5.98
C GLU A 112 -10.14 17.83 -6.54
N GLU A 113 -8.82 17.92 -6.41
CA GLU A 113 -7.89 16.86 -6.81
C GLU A 113 -8.08 15.59 -5.97
N ALA A 114 -8.29 15.71 -4.66
CA ALA A 114 -8.58 14.58 -3.79
C ALA A 114 -9.91 13.90 -4.16
N ASN A 115 -10.96 14.68 -4.44
CA ASN A 115 -12.25 14.13 -4.87
C ASN A 115 -12.12 13.38 -6.20
N GLN A 116 -11.37 13.91 -7.17
CA GLN A 116 -11.10 13.21 -8.43
C GLN A 116 -10.39 11.86 -8.21
N ARG A 117 -9.45 11.80 -7.27
CA ARG A 117 -8.78 10.55 -6.90
C ARG A 117 -9.71 9.55 -6.21
N LEU A 118 -10.58 10.02 -5.32
CA LEU A 118 -11.59 9.18 -4.67
C LEU A 118 -12.56 8.62 -5.71
N ASP A 119 -13.05 9.46 -6.63
CA ASP A 119 -13.94 9.01 -7.70
C ASP A 119 -13.28 7.97 -8.60
N ALA A 120 -11.98 8.12 -8.93
CA ALA A 120 -11.23 7.12 -9.67
C ALA A 120 -11.13 5.78 -8.90
N LEU A 121 -10.88 5.84 -7.59
CA LEU A 121 -10.84 4.68 -6.72
C LEU A 121 -12.19 3.96 -6.66
N GLU A 122 -13.30 4.69 -6.52
CA GLU A 122 -14.66 4.13 -6.52
C GLU A 122 -15.01 3.48 -7.86
N ASN A 123 -14.63 4.10 -8.98
CA ASN A 123 -14.83 3.51 -10.30
C ASN A 123 -14.07 2.19 -10.46
N LEU A 124 -12.82 2.14 -9.96
CA LEU A 124 -12.04 0.91 -9.94
C LEU A 124 -12.71 -0.16 -9.08
N LEU A 125 -13.14 0.17 -7.86
CA LEU A 125 -13.85 -0.76 -6.98
C LEU A 125 -15.13 -1.31 -7.62
N GLY A 126 -15.93 -0.43 -8.22
CA GLY A 126 -17.12 -0.81 -8.99
C GLY A 126 -16.79 -1.74 -10.17
N SER A 127 -15.68 -1.51 -10.87
CA SER A 127 -15.22 -2.41 -11.95
C SER A 127 -14.79 -3.79 -11.46
N LEU A 128 -14.34 -3.89 -10.21
CA LEU A 128 -13.98 -5.15 -9.56
C LEU A 128 -15.17 -5.86 -8.91
N GLY A 129 -16.34 -5.21 -8.85
CA GLY A 129 -17.51 -5.72 -8.13
C GLY A 129 -17.32 -5.74 -6.61
N LEU A 130 -16.41 -4.91 -6.09
CA LEU A 130 -16.17 -4.75 -4.67
C LEU A 130 -16.94 -3.52 -4.20
N GLU A 131 -18.02 -3.71 -3.46
CA GLU A 131 -18.74 -2.62 -2.79
C GLU A 131 -18.29 -2.60 -1.32
N CYS A 132 -17.45 -1.61 -0.96
CA CYS A 132 -16.88 -1.43 0.38
C CYS A 132 -16.93 0.03 0.84
#